data_AF-A0A3D5YHH2-F1
#
_entry.id   AF-A0A3D5YHH2-F1
#
_cell.length_a   1.000
_cell.length_b   1.000
_cell.length_c   1.000
_cell.angle_alpha   90.00
_cell.angle_beta   90.00
_cell.angle_gamma   90.00
#
_symmetry.space_group_name_H-M   'P 1'
#
loop_
_entity.id
_entity.type
_entity.pdbx_description
1 polymer ?
#
loop_
_entity_poly.entity_id
_entity_poly.type
_entity_poly.pdbx_seq_one_letter_code
_entity_poly.pdbx_strand_id
1 'polypeptide(L)' 'MYIVPLTKDNTVPYMTSTKYKACFVKLLPAKAGTGLKAGSSVRAVLELAGYENMLSKIV' A
#
# COMPACT_ATOMS: atom_id res chain seq x y z
N MET A 1 7.91 16.22 -4.58
CA MET A 1 7.02 15.34 -5.37
C MET A 1 7.70 13.99 -5.44
N TYR A 2 7.03 12.91 -5.00
CA TYR A 2 7.62 11.57 -4.98
C TYR A 2 6.87 10.69 -5.98
N ILE A 3 7.59 9.96 -6.81
CA ILE A 3 7.03 9.02 -7.77
C ILE A 3 6.76 7.70 -7.07
N VAL A 4 5.53 7.22 -7.17
CA VAL A 4 5.08 5.98 -6.52
C VAL A 4 5.01 4.88 -7.57
N PRO A 5 5.67 3.72 -7.37
CA PRO A 5 5.68 2.66 -8.37
C PRO A 5 4.34 1.94 -8.41
N LEU A 6 3.54 2.24 -9.44
CA LEU A 6 2.27 1.57 -9.71
C LEU A 6 2.40 0.55 -10.83
N THR A 7 1.84 -0.62 -10.60
CA THR A 7 1.63 -1.66 -11.62
C THR A 7 0.35 -1.36 -12.40
N LYS A 8 0.15 -2.00 -13.57
CA LYS A 8 -1.08 -1.86 -14.39
C LYS A 8 -2.38 -2.13 -13.62
N ASP A 9 -2.31 -2.93 -12.55
CA ASP A 9 -3.44 -3.26 -11.68
C ASP A 9 -3.62 -2.30 -10.47
N ASN A 10 -3.00 -1.11 -10.51
CA ASN A 10 -3.02 -0.10 -9.45
C ASN A 10 -2.59 -0.66 -8.08
N THR A 11 -1.49 -1.44 -8.09
CA THR A 11 -0.92 -2.17 -6.94
C THR A 11 0.60 -2.00 -6.87
N VAL A 12 1.19 -2.35 -5.73
CA VAL A 12 2.64 -2.38 -5.52
C VAL A 12 3.28 -3.55 -6.26
N PRO A 13 4.48 -3.41 -6.85
CA PRO A 13 5.13 -4.45 -7.65
C PRO A 13 5.58 -5.69 -6.85
N TYR A 14 6.01 -5.51 -5.60
CA TYR A 14 6.47 -6.61 -4.74
C TYR A 14 6.19 -6.33 -3.26
N MET A 15 6.13 -7.39 -2.47
CA MET A 15 5.86 -7.31 -1.04
C MET A 15 6.94 -6.45 -0.34
N THR A 16 6.54 -5.32 0.21
CA THR A 16 7.44 -4.32 0.79
C THR A 16 7.19 -4.22 2.28
N SER A 17 8.26 -4.22 3.08
CA SER A 17 8.16 -4.01 4.53
C SER A 17 9.14 -2.93 4.97
N THR A 18 8.68 -2.03 5.83
CA THR A 18 9.48 -0.88 6.26
C THR A 18 9.19 -0.60 7.73
N LYS A 19 10.25 -0.39 8.51
CA LYS A 19 10.16 0.05 9.89
C LYS A 19 10.32 1.56 9.96
N TYR A 20 9.41 2.23 10.65
CA TYR A 20 9.54 3.64 11.00
C TYR A 20 9.32 3.82 12.50
N LYS A 21 10.40 4.19 13.22
CA LYS A 21 10.44 4.26 14.69
C LYS A 21 9.96 2.95 15.33
N ALA A 22 8.88 2.98 16.12
CA ALA A 22 8.30 1.82 16.78
C ALA A 22 7.32 1.03 15.88
N CYS A 23 6.97 1.56 14.70
CA CYS A 23 5.97 0.97 13.82
C CYS A 23 6.63 0.19 12.69
N PHE A 24 6.03 -0.93 12.31
CA PHE A 24 6.36 -1.73 11.14
C PHE A 24 5.18 -1.71 10.17
N VAL A 25 5.41 -1.22 8.97
CA VAL A 25 4.41 -1.21 7.90
C VAL A 25 4.77 -2.31 6.91
N LYS A 26 3.82 -3.21 6.67
CA LYS A 26 3.90 -4.24 5.63
C LYS A 26 2.87 -3.91 4.55
N LEU A 27 3.34 -3.86 3.31
CA LEU A 27 2.55 -3.66 2.11
C LEU A 27 2.65 -4.93 1.26
N LEU A 28 1.50 -5.51 0.94
CA LEU A 28 1.36 -6.72 0.17
C LEU A 28 0.67 -6.39 -1.16
N PRO A 29 1.21 -6.87 -2.29
CA PRO A 29 0.52 -6.76 -3.57
C PRO A 29 -0.80 -7.54 -3.52
N ALA A 30 -1.84 -6.94 -4.06
CA ALA A 30 -3.13 -7.60 -4.24
C ALA A 30 -3.51 -7.68 -5.72
N LYS A 31 -4.35 -8.67 -6.08
CA LYS A 31 -4.91 -8.81 -7.43
C LYS A 31 -5.98 -7.75 -7.68
N ALA A 32 -6.23 -7.44 -8.94
CA ALA A 32 -7.33 -6.56 -9.36
C ALA A 32 -8.67 -7.03 -8.74
N GLY A 33 -9.44 -6.09 -8.19
CA GLY A 33 -10.72 -6.35 -7.54
C GLY A 33 -10.64 -6.72 -6.04
N THR A 34 -9.45 -6.78 -5.44
CA THR A 34 -9.30 -7.00 -4.00
C THR A 34 -9.67 -5.77 -3.18
N GLY A 35 -9.55 -4.58 -3.78
CA GLY A 35 -9.73 -3.29 -3.12
C GLY A 35 -8.58 -2.94 -2.17
N LEU A 36 -8.69 -1.75 -1.59
CA LEU A 36 -7.68 -1.18 -0.69
C LEU A 36 -7.97 -1.57 0.76
N LYS A 37 -7.29 -2.61 1.24
CA LYS A 37 -7.41 -3.12 2.61
C LYS A 37 -6.26 -2.57 3.45
N ALA A 38 -6.49 -1.37 4.00
CA ALA A 38 -5.53 -0.66 4.82
C ALA A 38 -6.16 -0.05 6.06
N GLY A 39 -5.33 0.18 7.09
CA GLY A 39 -5.74 0.97 8.26
C GLY A 39 -6.03 2.42 7.87
N SER A 40 -6.87 3.11 8.63
CA SER A 40 -7.41 4.45 8.30
C SER A 40 -6.33 5.46 7.86
N SER A 41 -5.23 5.56 8.61
CA SER A 41 -4.14 6.50 8.31
C SER A 41 -3.39 6.16 7.02
N VAL A 42 -3.12 4.88 6.79
CA VAL A 42 -2.38 4.42 5.60
C VAL A 42 -3.27 4.44 4.36
N ARG A 43 -4.58 4.19 4.53
CA ARG A 43 -5.58 4.25 3.46
C ARG A 43 -5.60 5.61 2.79
N ALA A 44 -5.69 6.70 3.56
CA ALA A 44 -5.72 8.06 3.01
C ALA A 44 -4.48 8.38 2.15
N VAL A 45 -3.30 7.95 2.58
CA VAL A 45 -2.05 8.17 1.84
C VAL A 45 -1.99 7.31 0.58
N LEU A 46 -2.38 6.03 0.67
CA LEU A 46 -2.38 5.12 -0.47
C LEU A 46 -3.42 5.53 -1.53
N GLU A 47 -4.56 6.06 -1.09
CA GLU A 47 -5.63 6.57 -1.96
C GLU A 47 -5.18 7.82 -2.72
N LEU A 48 -4.52 8.77 -2.05
CA LEU A 48 -3.90 9.93 -2.70
C LEU A 48 -2.76 9.53 -3.65
N ALA A 49 -2.07 8.42 -3.37
CA ALA A 49 -1.04 7.87 -4.23
C ALA A 49 -1.60 7.12 -5.45
N GLY A 50 -2.91 6.86 -5.52
CA GLY A 50 -3.56 6.17 -6.63
C GLY A 50 -3.57 4.65 -6.53
N TYR A 51 -3.33 4.07 -5.35
CA TYR A 51 -3.45 2.63 -5.14
C TYR A 51 -4.90 2.22 -4.90
N GLU A 52 -5.40 1.28 -5.70
CA GLU A 52 -6.75 0.74 -5.57
C GLU A 52 -6.76 -0.67 -4.99
N ASN A 53 -5.70 -1.45 -5.24
CA ASN A 53 -5.64 -2.85 -4.84
C ASN A 53 -4.37 -3.09 -4.01
N MET A 54 -4.50 -3.11 -2.68
CA MET A 54 -3.36 -3.41 -1.81
C MET A 54 -3.83 -3.91 -0.44
N LEU A 55 -3.05 -4.82 0.14
CA LEU A 55 -3.18 -5.26 1.53
C LEU A 55 -2.09 -4.58 2.36
N SER A 56 -2.45 -3.93 3.46
CA SER A 56 -1.47 -3.39 4.40
C SER A 56 -1.73 -3.81 5.83
N LYS A 57 -0.65 -4.00 6.58
CA LYS A 57 -0.68 -4.26 8.01
C LYS A 57 0.35 -3.40 8.71
N ILE A 58 -0.11 -2.63 9.69
CA ILE A 58 0.73 -1.92 10.64
C ILE A 58 0.87 -2.82 11.87
N VAL A 59 2.10 -3.00 12.33
CA VAL A 59 2.48 -3.71 13.56
C VAL A 59 3.25 -2.76 14.45
#